data_AF-A0A1G1VSV9-F1
#
_entry.id   AF-A0A1G1VSV9-F1
#
_cell.length_a   1.000
_cell.length_b   1.000
_cell.length_c   1.000
_cell.angle_alpha   90.00
_cell.angle_beta   90.00
_cell.angle_gamma   90.00
#
_symmetry.space_group_name_H-M   'P 1'
#
loop_
_entity.id
_entity.type
_entity.pdbx_description
1 polymer ?
#
loop_
_entity_poly.entity_id
_entity_poly.type
_entity_poly.pdbx_seq_one_letter_code
_entity_poly.pdbx_strand_id
1 'polypeptide(L)'
;MNKKPTRDDIASDLHRVIYASLADERFSSKNARTFLSHALRDLDTIQSEIEKKRYARVKQTLQKAMDTQRALAKRREDILMASILLRS
;
A
#
# COMPACT_ATOMS: atom_id res chain seq x y z
N MET A 1 -22.39 1.69 10.55
CA MET A 1 -21.63 2.95 10.43
C MET A 1 -20.47 2.72 9.48
N ASN A 2 -20.41 3.44 8.35
CA ASN A 2 -19.25 3.37 7.45
C ASN A 2 -18.18 4.31 8.03
N LYS A 3 -17.20 3.75 8.76
CA LYS A 3 -16.10 4.54 9.33
C LYS A 3 -15.18 4.99 8.20
N LYS A 4 -14.83 6.28 8.18
CA LYS A 4 -13.85 6.81 7.22
C LYS A 4 -12.48 6.15 7.49
N PRO A 5 -11.78 5.65 6.45
CA PRO A 5 -10.46 5.08 6.64
C PRO A 5 -9.47 6.14 7.12
N THR A 6 -8.51 5.72 7.92
CA THR A 6 -7.41 6.57 8.41
C THR A 6 -6.11 6.21 7.71
N ARG A 7 -5.09 7.07 7.85
CA ARG A 7 -3.72 6.78 7.38
C ARG A 7 -3.18 5.49 7.99
N ASP A 8 -3.54 5.19 9.24
CA ASP A 8 -3.10 3.99 9.94
C ASP A 8 -3.80 2.71 9.46
N ASP A 9 -5.08 2.80 9.07
CA ASP A 9 -5.79 1.68 8.45
C ASP A 9 -5.10 1.27 7.14
N ILE A 10 -4.79 2.26 6.29
CA ILE A 10 -4.09 2.06 5.02
C ILE A 10 -2.68 1.50 5.25
N ALA A 11 -1.91 2.08 6.17
CA ALA A 11 -0.57 1.59 6.50
C ALA A 11 -0.59 0.15 7.03
N SER A 12 -1.63 -0.21 7.79
CA SER A 12 -1.83 -1.57 8.28
C SER A 12 -2.15 -2.55 7.14
N ASP A 13 -2.99 -2.16 6.18
CA ASP A 13 -3.23 -2.98 4.99
C ASP A 13 -1.97 -3.14 4.14
N LEU A 14 -1.16 -2.09 3.95
CA LEU A 14 0.13 -2.22 3.28
C LEU A 14 1.07 -3.21 4.00
N HIS A 15 1.10 -3.23 5.34
CA HIS A 15 1.84 -4.26 6.08
C HIS A 15 1.27 -5.66 5.85
N ARG A 16 -0.06 -5.82 5.82
CA ARG A 16 -0.69 -7.11 5.50
C ARG A 16 -0.36 -7.58 4.09
N VAL A 17 -0.21 -6.67 3.12
CA VAL A 17 0.28 -7.00 1.77
C VAL A 17 1.70 -7.57 1.85
N ILE A 18 2.60 -6.98 2.64
CA ILE A 18 3.96 -7.51 2.83
C ILE A 18 3.91 -8.93 3.41
N TYR A 19 3.15 -9.15 4.49
CA TYR A 19 3.02 -10.48 5.10
C TYR A 19 2.43 -11.50 4.13
N ALA A 20 1.36 -11.16 3.42
CA ALA A 20 0.76 -12.03 2.41
C ALA A 20 1.73 -12.34 1.25
N SER A 21 2.63 -11.40 0.93
CA SER A 21 3.63 -11.60 -0.11
C SER A 21 4.73 -12.60 0.27
N LEU A 22 4.84 -13.01 1.55
CA LEU A 22 5.82 -14.01 2.00
C LEU A 22 5.41 -15.44 1.65
N ALA A 23 4.14 -15.68 1.32
CA ALA A 23 3.68 -16.97 0.82
C ALA A 23 4.19 -17.26 -0.60
N ASP A 24 4.10 -18.52 -1.04
CA ASP A 24 4.57 -18.97 -2.35
C ASP A 24 3.94 -18.20 -3.53
N GLU A 25 2.65 -17.87 -3.40
CA GLU A 25 1.91 -17.09 -4.38
C GLU A 25 2.31 -15.60 -4.39
N ARG A 26 3.10 -15.14 -3.42
CA ARG A 26 3.63 -13.77 -3.32
C ARG A 26 2.51 -12.73 -3.47
N PHE A 27 2.72 -11.73 -4.30
CA PHE A 27 1.74 -10.68 -4.62
C PHE A 27 0.55 -11.18 -5.46
N SER A 28 0.60 -12.41 -5.99
CA SER A 28 -0.51 -13.02 -6.70
C SER A 28 -1.53 -13.66 -5.76
N SER A 29 -1.20 -13.81 -4.47
CA SER A 29 -2.14 -14.35 -3.48
C SER A 29 -3.41 -13.51 -3.40
N LYS A 30 -4.54 -14.17 -3.13
CA LYS A 30 -5.83 -13.49 -2.94
C LYS A 30 -5.71 -12.42 -1.84
N ASN A 31 -5.07 -12.76 -0.73
CA ASN A 31 -4.88 -11.86 0.40
C ASN A 31 -4.06 -10.62 0.03
N ALA A 32 -2.91 -10.78 -0.65
CA ALA A 32 -2.09 -9.64 -1.07
C ALA A 32 -2.87 -8.71 -2.00
N ARG A 33 -3.62 -9.26 -2.96
CA ARG A 33 -4.46 -8.47 -3.87
C ARG A 33 -5.59 -7.74 -3.15
N THR A 34 -6.29 -8.40 -2.22
CA THR A 34 -7.36 -7.80 -1.44
C THR A 34 -6.86 -6.64 -0.59
N PHE A 35 -5.81 -6.85 0.21
CA PHE A 35 -5.26 -5.79 1.06
C PHE A 35 -4.69 -4.62 0.24
N LEU A 36 -4.04 -4.91 -0.91
CA LEU A 36 -3.54 -3.85 -1.78
C LEU A 36 -4.68 -3.04 -2.40
N SER A 37 -5.76 -3.71 -2.82
CA SER A 37 -6.95 -3.03 -3.36
C SER A 37 -7.62 -2.13 -2.32
N HIS A 38 -7.75 -2.60 -1.08
CA HIS A 38 -8.28 -1.79 0.01
C HIS A 38 -7.40 -0.57 0.27
N ALA A 39 -6.09 -0.76 0.42
CA ALA A 39 -5.15 0.32 0.67
C ALA A 39 -5.20 1.41 -0.43
N LEU A 40 -5.29 1.01 -1.71
CA LEU A 40 -5.37 1.96 -2.84
C LEU A 40 -6.69 2.75 -2.84
N ARG A 41 -7.82 2.06 -2.65
CA ARG A 41 -9.14 2.71 -2.59
C ARG A 41 -9.22 3.69 -1.43
N ASP A 42 -8.72 3.28 -0.27
CA ASP A 42 -8.80 4.06 0.95
C ASP A 42 -7.83 5.25 0.90
N LEU A 43 -6.66 5.08 0.27
CA LEU A 43 -5.72 6.18 -0.03
C LEU A 43 -6.36 7.26 -0.91
N ASP A 44 -7.08 6.86 -1.96
CA ASP A 44 -7.80 7.81 -2.82
C ASP A 44 -8.95 8.51 -2.07
N THR A 45 -9.60 7.81 -1.12
CA THR A 45 -10.66 8.37 -0.28
C THR A 45 -10.15 9.49 0.64
N ILE A 46 -8.92 9.39 1.14
CA ILE A 46 -8.33 10.39 2.04
C ILE A 46 -7.36 11.35 1.34
N GLN A 47 -7.37 11.41 0.01
CA GLN A 47 -6.43 12.23 -0.76
C GLN A 47 -6.42 13.70 -0.31
N SER A 48 -7.58 14.29 -0.02
CA SER A 48 -7.70 15.69 0.40
C SER A 48 -7.19 15.96 1.82
N GLU A 49 -6.99 14.93 2.63
CA GLU A 49 -6.47 15.02 3.99
C GLU A 49 -4.96 14.86 4.07
N ILE A 50 -4.32 14.45 2.97
CA ILE A 50 -2.87 14.27 2.89
C ILE A 50 -2.28 15.45 2.12
N GLU A 51 -1.13 15.97 2.58
CA GLU A 51 -0.37 16.95 1.82
C GLU A 51 -0.13 16.45 0.39
N LYS A 52 -0.45 17.27 -0.63
CA LYS A 52 -0.41 16.88 -2.05
C LYS A 52 0.92 16.23 -2.45
N LYS A 53 2.06 16.77 -1.99
CA LYS A 53 3.40 16.23 -2.26
C LYS A 53 3.59 14.85 -1.63
N ARG A 54 3.12 14.66 -0.40
CA ARG A 54 3.16 13.37 0.31
C ARG A 54 2.29 12.33 -0.36
N TYR A 55 1.04 12.67 -0.71
CA TYR A 55 0.14 11.78 -1.46
C TYR A 55 0.78 11.34 -2.79
N ALA A 56 1.32 12.29 -3.57
CA ALA A 56 1.98 11.98 -4.83
C ALA A 56 3.16 11.02 -4.66
N ARG A 57 3.97 11.22 -3.61
CA ARG A 57 5.09 10.33 -3.29
C ARG A 57 4.63 8.94 -2.89
N VAL A 58 3.60 8.82 -2.05
CA VAL A 58 3.01 7.51 -1.67
C VAL A 58 2.49 6.79 -2.92
N LYS A 59 1.73 7.49 -3.77
CA LYS A 59 1.17 6.92 -5.00
C LYS A 59 2.26 6.46 -5.97
N GLN A 60 3.31 7.26 -6.17
CA GLN A 60 4.45 6.89 -7.01
C GLN A 60 5.17 5.66 -6.47
N THR A 61 5.37 5.56 -5.15
CA THR A 61 5.99 4.39 -4.52
C THR A 61 5.13 3.14 -4.69
N LEU A 62 3.81 3.23 -4.48
CA LEU A 62 2.89 2.11 -4.71
C LEU A 62 2.83 1.69 -6.19
N GLN A 63 2.94 2.64 -7.13
CA GLN A 63 3.06 2.33 -8.56
C GLN A 63 4.27 1.44 -8.84
N LYS A 64 5.43 1.77 -8.24
CA LYS A 64 6.65 0.95 -8.34
C LYS A 64 6.44 -0.42 -7.71
N ALA A 65 5.79 -0.52 -6.56
CA ALA A 65 5.49 -1.81 -5.93
C ALA A 65 4.61 -2.74 -6.79
N MET A 66 3.77 -2.17 -7.65
CA MET A 66 2.88 -2.95 -8.54
C MET A 66 3.56 -3.38 -9.84
N ASP A 67 4.71 -2.81 -10.20
CA ASP A 67 5.46 -3.20 -11.38
C ASP A 67 6.00 -4.63 -11.23
N THR A 68 5.49 -5.54 -12.05
CA THR A 68 5.82 -6.97 -12.03
C THR A 68 7.23 -7.27 -12.55
N GLN A 69 7.87 -6.33 -13.25
CA GLN A 69 9.25 -6.45 -13.72
C GLN A 69 10.27 -6.20 -12.60
N ARG A 70 9.85 -5.57 -11.50
CA ARG A 70 10.74 -5.32 -10.35
C ARG A 70 10.92 -6.58 -9.51
N ALA A 71 12.14 -6.73 -8.99
CA ALA A 71 12.46 -7.79 -8.04
C ALA A 71 11.50 -7.77 -6.84
N LEU A 72 11.10 -8.98 -6.40
CA LEU A 72 10.14 -9.17 -5.30
C LEU A 72 10.54 -8.39 -4.03
N ALA A 73 11.83 -8.41 -3.68
CA ALA A 73 12.36 -7.68 -2.54
C ALA A 73 12.16 -6.16 -2.67
N LYS A 74 12.40 -5.60 -3.86
CA LYS A 74 12.19 -4.17 -4.13
C LYS A 74 10.73 -3.77 -4.07
N ARG A 75 9.83 -4.62 -4.56
CA ARG A 75 8.39 -4.39 -4.44
C ARG A 75 7.93 -4.37 -2.97
N ARG A 76 8.46 -5.26 -2.13
CA ARG A 76 8.19 -5.27 -0.67
C ARG A 76 8.75 -4.02 0.02
N GLU A 77 9.97 -3.61 -0.32
CA GLU A 77 10.60 -2.38 0.17
C GLU A 77 9.77 -1.14 -0.20
N ASP A 78 9.29 -1.06 -1.44
CA ASP A 78 8.42 0.03 -1.90
C ASP A 78 7.12 0.08 -1.06
N ILE A 79 6.46 -1.05 -0.81
CA ILE A 79 5.24 -1.10 0.03
C ILE A 79 5.52 -0.64 1.46
N LEU A 80 6.63 -1.08 2.05
CA LEU A 80 7.04 -0.67 3.40
C LEU A 80 7.34 0.83 3.45
N MET A 81 8.02 1.37 2.43
CA MET A 81 8.28 2.80 2.33
C MET A 81 6.98 3.60 2.22
N ALA A 82 6.00 3.11 1.45
CA ALA A 82 4.69 3.74 1.36
C ALA A 82 3.95 3.76 2.71
N SER A 83 4.03 2.70 3.52
CA SER A 83 3.41 2.67 4.85
C SER A 83 4.08 3.64 5.83
N ILE A 84 5.41 3.76 5.78
CA ILE A 84 6.16 4.74 6.58
C ILE A 84 5.77 6.17 6.22
N LEU A 85 5.70 6.48 4.92
CA LEU A 85 5.35 7.82 4.42
C LEU A 85 3.92 8.26 4.81
N LEU A 86 3.02 7.33 5.08
CA LEU A 86 1.68 7.62 5.58
C LEU A 86 1.65 7.97 7.07
N ARG A 87 2.63 7.50 7.85
CA ARG A 87 2.72 7.68 9.30
C ARG A 87 3.64 8.82 9.75
N SER A 88 4.66 9.17 8.94
CA SER A 88 5.36 10.47 9.02
C SER A 88 4.44 11.59 8.59
#